data_AF-A0A3D4NPV1-F1
#
_entry.id   AF-A0A3D4NPV1-F1
#
_cell.length_a   1.000
_cell.length_b   1.000
_cell.length_c   1.000
_cell.angle_alpha   90.00
_cell.angle_beta   90.00
_cell.angle_gamma   90.00
#
_symmetry.space_group_name_H-M   'P 1'
#
loop_
_entity.id
_entity.type
_entity.pdbx_description
1 polymer ?
#
loop_
_entity_poly.entity_id
_entity_poly.type
_entity_poly.pdbx_seq_one_letter_code
_entity_poly.pdbx_strand_id
1 'polypeptide(L)'
;EPFYSFRNETFVHASRELKIHNKIHVLSQCHDLTGNSLLTSFYVLPELVGSAWSELNSRGRLLFVASHPERFADSVVTEIVGYSDENGDSPFWDA
;
A
#
# COMPACT_ATOMS: atom_id res chain seq x y z
N GLU A 1 11.40 -13.09 4.65
CA GLU A 1 11.80 -12.43 3.39
C GLU A 1 11.47 -10.94 3.47
N PRO A 2 12.18 -10.05 2.75
CA PRO A 2 11.87 -8.62 2.77
C PRO A 2 10.54 -8.33 2.08
N PHE A 3 9.75 -7.41 2.64
CA PHE A 3 8.55 -6.88 2.00
C PHE A 3 8.93 -5.66 1.15
N TYR A 4 8.99 -5.83 -0.17
CA TYR A 4 9.47 -4.78 -1.08
C TYR A 4 8.35 -3.82 -1.51
N SER A 5 8.69 -2.54 -1.65
CA SER A 5 7.79 -1.50 -2.15
C SER A 5 8.55 -0.42 -2.93
N PHE A 6 7.84 0.36 -3.74
CA PHE A 6 8.38 1.61 -4.29
C PHE A 6 7.96 2.79 -3.41
N ARG A 7 8.94 3.48 -2.81
CA ARG A 7 8.70 4.75 -2.13
C ARG A 7 8.70 5.88 -3.15
N ASN A 8 7.56 6.55 -3.29
CA ASN A 8 7.47 7.80 -4.04
C ASN A 8 8.03 8.93 -3.18
N GLU A 9 9.25 9.36 -3.48
CA GLU A 9 9.94 10.43 -2.77
C GLU A 9 10.24 11.61 -3.69
N THR A 10 10.55 12.76 -3.09
CA THR A 10 10.78 14.00 -3.84
C THR A 10 12.22 14.45 -3.72
N PHE A 11 12.87 14.63 -4.86
CA PHE A 11 14.21 15.17 -4.98
C PHE A 11 14.14 16.62 -5.49
N VAL A 12 14.91 17.54 -4.89
CA VAL A 12 15.01 18.93 -5.34
C VAL A 12 16.28 19.12 -6.16
N HIS A 13 16.11 19.39 -7.45
CA HIS A 13 17.19 19.79 -8.33
C HIS A 13 17.26 21.32 -8.42
N ALA A 14 18.36 21.90 -7.92
CA ALA A 14 18.57 23.35 -7.94
C ALA A 14 19.51 23.73 -9.11
N SER A 15 18.97 24.46 -10.09
CA SER A 15 19.77 25.08 -11.16
C SER A 15 20.10 26.51 -10.78
N ARG A 16 21.37 26.76 -10.43
CA ARG A 16 21.85 28.09 -10.03
C ARG A 16 21.79 29.10 -11.18
N GLU A 17 22.13 28.67 -12.38
CA GLU A 17 22.15 29.51 -13.57
C GLU A 17 20.73 29.97 -13.97
N LEU A 18 19.76 29.06 -13.88
CA LEU A 18 18.36 29.37 -14.16
C LEU A 18 17.61 29.97 -12.96
N LYS A 19 18.21 29.98 -11.77
CA LYS A 19 17.58 30.35 -10.49
C LYS A 19 16.30 29.55 -10.20
N ILE A 20 16.26 28.28 -10.62
CA ILE A 20 15.10 27.39 -10.47
C ILE A 20 15.41 26.29 -9.46
N HIS A 21 14.42 25.97 -8.63
CA HIS A 21 14.38 24.76 -7.81
C HIS A 21 13.26 23.87 -8.33
N ASN A 22 13.63 22.77 -8.97
CA ASN A 22 12.66 21.81 -9.51
C ASN A 22 12.49 20.64 -8.54
N LYS A 23 11.26 20.42 -8.07
CA LYS A 23 10.91 19.30 -7.20
C LYS A 23 10.38 18.16 -8.07
N ILE A 24 11.10 17.04 -8.07
CA ILE A 24 10.86 15.90 -8.96
C ILE A 24 10.50 14.68 -8.11
N HIS A 25 9.51 13.91 -8.55
CA HIS A 25 9.17 12.62 -7.95
C HIS A 25 10.06 11.51 -8.50
N VAL A 26 10.51 10.61 -7.63
CA VAL A 26 11.23 9.39 -8.00
C VAL A 26 10.66 8.20 -7.25
N LEU A 27 10.69 7.02 -7.88
CA LEU A 27 10.32 5.75 -7.25
C LEU A 27 11.59 5.01 -6.85
N SER A 28 11.82 4.87 -5.55
CA SER A 28 12.96 4.14 -5.00
C SER A 28 12.49 2.79 -4.47
N GLN A 29 13.11 1.69 -4.91
CA GLN A 29 12.84 0.37 -4.33
C GLN A 29 13.36 0.32 -2.88
N CYS A 30 12.51 -0.09 -1.95
CA CYS A 30 12.83 -0.20 -0.53
C CYS A 30 12.10 -1.37 0.14
N HIS A 31 12.30 -1.52 1.44
CA HIS A 31 11.56 -2.46 2.30
C HIS A 31 11.17 -1.80 3.63
N ASP A 32 10.89 -0.50 3.60
CA ASP A 32 10.69 0.35 4.78
C ASP A 32 9.49 -0.05 5.64
N LEU A 33 8.55 -0.82 5.07
CA LEU A 33 7.36 -1.29 5.77
C LEU A 33 7.62 -2.52 6.65
N THR A 34 8.86 -3.03 6.70
CA THR A 34 9.26 -4.16 7.56
C THR A 34 8.90 -3.89 9.02
N GLY A 35 8.28 -4.88 9.67
CA GLY A 35 7.89 -4.82 11.08
C GLY A 35 6.48 -4.28 11.33
N ASN A 36 5.82 -3.69 10.33
CA ASN A 36 4.39 -3.38 10.43
C ASN A 36 3.56 -4.66 10.38
N SER A 37 2.40 -4.65 11.05
CA SER A 37 1.39 -5.69 10.84
C SER A 37 0.71 -5.48 9.49
N LEU A 38 0.56 -6.54 8.71
CA LEU A 38 0.04 -6.45 7.34
C LEU A 38 -1.35 -7.09 7.26
N LEU A 39 -2.34 -6.33 6.77
CA LEU A 39 -3.62 -6.89 6.36
C LEU A 39 -3.50 -7.40 4.92
N THR A 40 -3.74 -8.69 4.72
CA THR A 40 -3.69 -9.35 3.41
C THR A 40 -4.98 -10.13 3.13
N SER A 41 -5.04 -10.72 1.93
CA SER A 41 -5.98 -11.80 1.60
C SER A 41 -7.46 -11.46 1.78
N PHE A 42 -7.82 -10.18 1.62
CA PHE A 42 -9.21 -9.76 1.64
C PHE A 42 -9.89 -10.16 0.33
N TYR A 43 -10.95 -10.95 0.43
CA TYR A 43 -11.84 -11.28 -0.67
C TYR A 43 -13.26 -11.37 -0.13
N VAL A 44 -14.23 -10.92 -0.92
CA VAL A 44 -15.66 -11.07 -0.66
C VAL A 44 -16.33 -11.51 -1.95
N LEU A 45 -17.39 -12.31 -1.82
CA LEU A 45 -18.23 -12.65 -2.96
C LEU A 45 -18.88 -11.37 -3.52
N PRO A 46 -19.06 -11.26 -4.85
CA PRO A 46 -19.63 -10.06 -5.48
C PRO A 46 -20.94 -9.59 -4.87
N GLU A 47 -21.83 -10.51 -4.51
CA GLU A 47 -23.13 -10.24 -3.88
C GLU A 47 -23.04 -9.67 -2.46
N LEU A 48 -21.88 -9.78 -1.82
CA LEU A 48 -21.61 -9.25 -0.47
C LEU A 48 -20.86 -7.93 -0.49
N VAL A 49 -20.45 -7.42 -1.66
CA VAL A 49 -19.76 -6.13 -1.77
C VAL A 49 -20.65 -5.01 -1.22
N GLY A 50 -20.10 -4.19 -0.32
CA GLY A 50 -20.83 -3.09 0.32
C GLY A 50 -21.83 -3.54 1.41
N SER A 51 -21.86 -4.83 1.76
CA SER A 51 -22.71 -5.36 2.83
C SER A 51 -22.01 -5.32 4.19
N ALA A 52 -22.80 -5.46 5.27
CA ALA A 52 -22.27 -5.65 6.63
C ALA A 52 -21.32 -6.86 6.75
N TRP A 53 -21.46 -7.86 5.87
CA TRP A 53 -20.57 -9.01 5.83
C TRP A 53 -19.19 -8.66 5.27
N SER A 54 -19.12 -7.78 4.27
CA SER A 54 -17.83 -7.26 3.78
C SER A 54 -17.11 -6.41 4.83
N GLU A 55 -17.86 -5.62 5.60
CA GLU A 55 -17.36 -4.86 6.74
C GLU A 55 -16.82 -5.80 7.83
N LEU A 56 -17.58 -6.84 8.18
CA LEU A 56 -17.17 -7.84 9.18
C LEU A 56 -15.90 -8.59 8.72
N ASN A 57 -15.86 -9.03 7.47
CA ASN A 57 -14.70 -9.73 6.91
C ASN A 57 -13.44 -8.85 6.97
N SER A 58 -13.59 -7.54 6.74
CA SER A 58 -12.45 -6.63 6.83
C SER A 58 -12.08 -6.29 8.27
N ARG A 59 -13.03 -5.73 9.03
CA ARG A 59 -12.81 -5.11 10.35
C ARG A 59 -12.83 -6.10 11.50
N GLY A 60 -13.35 -7.31 11.32
CA GLY A 60 -13.21 -8.39 12.29
C GLY A 60 -11.74 -8.70 12.62
N ARG A 61 -10.84 -8.52 11.64
CA ARG A 61 -9.38 -8.60 11.83
C ARG A 61 -8.88 -7.50 12.77
N LEU A 62 -9.39 -6.27 12.65
CA LEU A 62 -9.04 -5.17 13.55
C LEU A 62 -9.57 -5.40 14.97
N LEU A 63 -10.76 -5.99 15.13
CA LEU A 63 -11.28 -6.39 16.44
C LEU A 63 -10.38 -7.46 17.09
N PHE A 64 -9.85 -8.39 16.30
CA PHE A 64 -8.90 -9.39 16.78
C PHE A 64 -7.56 -8.76 17.21
N VAL A 65 -7.04 -7.81 16.43
CA VAL A 65 -5.85 -7.01 16.79
C VAL A 65 -6.07 -6.25 18.10
N ALA A 66 -7.21 -5.58 18.24
CA ALA A 66 -7.55 -4.84 19.46
C ALA A 66 -7.66 -5.74 20.71
N SER A 67 -8.02 -7.02 20.53
CA SER A 67 -8.14 -7.97 21.64
C SER A 67 -6.82 -8.64 22.03
N HIS A 68 -5.80 -8.59 21.16
CA HIS A 68 -4.49 -9.22 21.37
C HIS A 68 -3.36 -8.32 20.86
N PRO A 69 -3.27 -7.06 21.33
CA PRO A 69 -2.37 -6.06 20.77
C PRO A 69 -0.90 -6.47 20.85
N GLU A 70 -0.51 -7.28 21.84
CA GLU A 70 0.87 -7.77 22.02
C GLU A 70 1.38 -8.70 20.90
N ARG A 71 0.47 -9.20 20.05
CA ARG A 71 0.80 -10.04 18.90
C ARG A 71 1.10 -9.25 17.63
N PHE A 72 0.79 -7.95 17.64
CA PHE A 72 0.85 -7.08 16.48
C PHE A 72 1.77 -5.90 16.76
N ALA A 73 2.18 -5.24 15.68
CA ALA A 73 2.90 -3.99 15.78
C ALA A 73 1.92 -2.84 16.06
N ASP A 74 2.44 -1.73 16.59
CA ASP A 74 1.64 -0.51 16.83
C ASP A 74 1.12 0.13 15.54
N SER A 75 1.61 -0.31 14.38
CA SER A 75 1.21 0.17 13.06
C SER A 75 0.79 -0.98 12.15
N VAL A 76 -0.31 -0.75 11.42
CA VAL A 76 -0.91 -1.69 10.47
C VAL A 76 -0.88 -1.07 9.08
N VAL A 77 -0.46 -1.85 8.09
CA VAL A 77 -0.44 -1.47 6.67
C VAL A 77 -1.26 -2.45 5.84
N THR A 78 -1.70 -2.00 4.67
CA THR A 78 -2.36 -2.85 3.67
C THR A 78 -1.87 -2.44 2.29
N GLU A 79 -1.52 -3.42 1.47
CA GLU A 79 -1.29 -3.20 0.05
C GLU A 79 -2.56 -3.57 -0.70
N ILE A 80 -3.07 -2.67 -1.53
CA ILE A 80 -4.25 -2.89 -2.36
C ILE A 80 -3.77 -3.26 -3.74
N VAL A 81 -4.40 -4.29 -4.33
CA VAL A 81 -4.08 -4.73 -5.69
C VAL A 81 -4.14 -3.56 -6.66
N GLY A 82 -3.10 -3.43 -7.49
CA GLY A 82 -2.99 -2.39 -8.50
C GLY A 82 -4.04 -2.53 -9.61
N TYR A 83 -4.09 -1.51 -10.47
CA TYR A 83 -4.96 -1.54 -11.64
C TYR A 83 -4.39 -2.43 -12.74
N SER A 84 -5.25 -3.29 -13.27
CA SER A 84 -5.11 -3.98 -14.55
C SER A 84 -6.41 -3.78 -15.34
N ASP A 85 -6.31 -3.69 -16.66
CA ASP A 85 -7.49 -3.62 -17.51
C ASP A 85 -8.18 -4.99 -17.69
N GLU A 86 -9.24 -5.03 -18.49
CA GLU A 86 -10.01 -6.26 -18.75
C GLU A 86 -9.22 -7.35 -19.49
N ASN A 87 -8.12 -6.99 -20.17
CA ASN A 87 -7.21 -7.93 -20.84
C ASN A 87 -6.10 -8.42 -19.89
N GLY A 88 -5.99 -7.84 -18.70
CA GLY A 88 -4.95 -8.15 -17.71
C GLY A 88 -3.71 -7.27 -17.81
N ASP A 89 -3.71 -6.25 -18.67
CA ASP A 89 -2.56 -5.38 -18.88
C ASP A 89 -2.50 -4.31 -17.78
N SER A 90 -1.31 -4.09 -17.21
CA SER A 90 -1.10 -3.10 -16.15
C SER A 90 -0.17 -1.99 -16.65
N PRO A 91 -0.67 -0.75 -16.80
CA PRO A 91 0.15 0.36 -17.29
C PRO A 91 1.39 0.65 -16.42
N PHE A 92 1.35 0.31 -15.12
CA PHE A 92 2.51 0.48 -14.25
C PHE A 92 3.57 -0.61 -14.46
N TRP A 93 3.14 -1.83 -14.80
CA TRP A 93 4.04 -2.94 -15.08
C TRP A 93 4.74 -2.79 -16.44
N ASP A 94 4.05 -2.23 -17.43
CA ASP A 94 4.55 -2.12 -18.82
C ASP A 94 5.42 -0.88 -19.08
N ALA A 95 5.52 0.04 -18.12
CA ALA A 95 6.17 1.35 -18.29
C ALA A 95 7.72 1.30 -18.33
#